data_AF-A0A960J029-F1
#
_entry.id   AF-A0A960J029-F1
#
_cell.length_a   1.000
_cell.length_b   1.000
_cell.length_c   1.000
_cell.angle_alpha   90.00
_cell.angle_beta   90.00
_cell.angle_gamma   90.00
#
_symmetry.space_group_name_H-M   'P 1'
#
loop_
_entity.id
_entity.type
_entity.pdbx_description
1 polymer ?
#
loop_
_entity_poly.entity_id
_entity_poly.type
_entity_poly.pdbx_seq_one_letter_code
_entity_poly.pdbx_strand_id
1 'polypeptide(L)' 'MTDRAPDDHIPTRLLVVGMAGPDGVIVTDDVLPVAEVCGQPADQVRDELDLLVDEGLFATEDGRRYRPTDAGRALLDS' A
#
# COMPACT_ATOMS: atom_id res chain seq x y z
N MET A 1 20.66 -11.67 21.16
CA MET A 1 20.88 -10.78 20.00
C MET A 1 20.30 -11.51 18.80
N THR A 2 19.09 -11.17 18.39
CA THR A 2 18.46 -11.81 17.23
C THR A 2 19.08 -11.18 16.00
N ASP A 3 19.86 -12.00 15.30
CA ASP A 3 20.30 -11.78 13.93
C ASP A 3 19.05 -11.56 13.06
N ARG A 4 18.74 -10.29 12.77
CA ARG A 4 17.76 -9.91 11.78
C ARG A 4 18.55 -9.32 10.64
N ALA A 5 19.11 -10.16 9.78
CA ALA A 5 19.25 -9.74 8.40
C ALA A 5 17.86 -9.23 8.00
N PRO A 6 17.69 -7.97 7.57
CA PRO A 6 16.42 -7.60 6.98
C PRO A 6 16.30 -8.52 5.77
N ASP A 7 15.26 -9.34 5.73
CA ASP A 7 14.77 -9.84 4.45
C ASP A 7 14.81 -8.66 3.49
N ASP A 8 15.53 -8.75 2.36
CA ASP A 8 15.68 -7.70 1.34
C ASP A 8 14.34 -7.30 0.68
N HIS A 9 13.22 -7.68 1.30
CA HIS A 9 11.86 -7.42 0.90
C HIS A 9 11.35 -6.16 1.60
N ILE A 10 11.00 -5.16 0.80
CA ILE A 10 10.26 -3.97 1.27
C ILE A 10 8.94 -4.47 1.90
N PRO A 11 8.51 -3.94 3.06
CA PRO A 11 7.20 -4.26 3.62
C PRO A 11 6.07 -3.87 2.65
N THR A 12 5.07 -4.75 2.45
CA THR A 12 3.95 -4.50 1.52
C THR A 12 3.26 -3.17 1.77
N ARG A 13 2.98 -2.85 3.04
CA ARG A 13 2.43 -1.54 3.42
C ARG A 13 3.26 -0.36 2.94
N LEU A 14 4.58 -0.43 3.09
CA LEU A 14 5.48 0.64 2.67
C LEU A 14 5.49 0.78 1.14
N LEU A 15 5.44 -0.33 0.40
CA LEU A 15 5.32 -0.32 -1.05
C LEU A 15 3.99 0.30 -1.49
N VAL A 16 2.87 -0.15 -0.92
CA VAL A 16 1.53 0.32 -1.27
C VAL A 16 1.37 1.81 -0.99
N VAL A 17 1.72 2.25 0.23
CA VAL A 17 1.63 3.67 0.63
C VAL A 17 2.60 4.53 -0.16
N GLY A 18 3.82 4.06 -0.43
CA GLY A 18 4.81 4.77 -1.24
C GLY A 18 4.43 4.95 -2.71
N MET A 19 3.46 4.17 -3.20
CA MET A 19 2.90 4.29 -4.55
C MET A 19 1.70 5.23 -4.62
N ALA A 20 1.31 5.88 -3.52
CA ALA A 20 0.30 6.93 -3.54
C ALA A 20 0.74 8.07 -4.46
N GLY A 21 -0.14 8.48 -5.37
CA GLY A 21 0.13 9.60 -6.27
C GLY A 21 0.21 10.95 -5.52
N PRO A 22 0.46 12.06 -6.22
CA PRO A 22 0.55 13.39 -5.61
C PRO A 22 -0.72 13.82 -4.87
N ASP A 23 -1.88 13.32 -5.29
CA ASP A 23 -3.17 13.55 -4.64
C ASP A 23 -3.46 12.55 -3.50
N GLY A 24 -2.50 11.68 -3.20
CA GLY A 24 -2.57 10.61 -2.21
C GLY A 24 -3.37 9.37 -2.65
N VAL A 25 -3.91 9.37 -3.87
CA VAL A 25 -4.68 8.24 -4.41
C VAL A 25 -3.75 7.10 -4.78
N ILE A 26 -4.10 5.89 -4.36
CA ILE A 26 -3.43 4.64 -4.76
C ILE A 26 -4.26 3.97 -5.85
N VAL A 27 -3.60 3.51 -6.92
CA VAL A 27 -4.24 2.83 -8.05
C VAL A 27 -3.66 1.43 -8.16
N THR A 28 -4.51 0.41 -8.03
CA THR A 28 -4.08 -1.00 -8.03
C THR A 28 -3.35 -1.37 -9.32
N ASP A 29 -3.80 -0.86 -10.46
CA ASP A 29 -3.18 -1.10 -11.77
C ASP A 29 -1.75 -0.54 -11.85
N ASP A 30 -1.41 0.47 -11.04
CA ASP A 30 -0.06 1.02 -10.94
C ASP A 30 0.79 0.28 -9.88
N VAL A 31 0.18 -0.19 -8.80
CA VAL A 31 0.88 -0.89 -7.70
C VAL A 31 1.28 -2.31 -8.09
N LEU A 32 0.38 -3.08 -8.71
CA LEU A 32 0.62 -4.51 -8.97
C LEU A 32 1.87 -4.78 -9.83
N PRO A 33 2.16 -4.03 -10.91
CA PRO A 33 3.39 -4.22 -11.68
C PRO A 33 4.66 -3.96 -10.84
N VAL A 34 4.63 -2.98 -9.94
CA VAL A 34 5.76 -2.66 -9.06
C VAL A 34 5.94 -3.74 -8.00
N ALA A 35 4.84 -4.21 -7.42
CA ALA A 35 4.84 -5.30 -6.45
C ALA A 35 5.46 -6.58 -7.04
N GLU A 36 5.13 -6.93 -8.30
CA GLU A 36 5.71 -8.07 -9.00
C GLU A 36 7.24 -7.95 -9.12
N VAL A 37 7.75 -6.77 -9.50
CA VAL A 37 9.19 -6.49 -9.58
C VAL A 37 9.87 -6.59 -8.21
N CYS A 38 9.16 -6.22 -7.14
CA CYS A 38 9.60 -6.36 -5.76
C CYS A 38 9.44 -7.78 -5.20
N GLY A 39 8.93 -8.74 -5.99
CA GLY A 39 8.70 -10.12 -5.56
C GLY A 39 7.52 -10.30 -4.60
N GLN A 40 6.61 -9.34 -4.54
CA GLN A 40 5.41 -9.41 -3.70
C GLN A 40 4.22 -10.02 -4.46
N PRO A 41 3.53 -11.01 -3.90
CA PRO A 41 2.32 -11.58 -4.48
C PRO A 41 1.22 -10.53 -4.63
N ALA A 42 0.50 -10.56 -5.75
CA ALA A 42 -0.63 -9.67 -6.00
C ALA A 42 -1.73 -9.78 -4.93
N ASP A 43 -1.95 -10.99 -4.39
CA ASP A 43 -2.95 -11.21 -3.36
C ASP A 43 -2.54 -10.54 -2.02
N GLN A 44 -1.25 -10.57 -1.68
CA GLN A 44 -0.74 -9.86 -0.50
C GLN A 44 -0.93 -8.34 -0.62
N VAL A 45 -0.77 -7.80 -1.82
CA VAL A 45 -1.00 -6.36 -2.08
C VAL A 45 -2.48 -6.00 -1.95
N ARG A 46 -3.38 -6.87 -2.44
CA ARG A 46 -4.83 -6.68 -2.30
C ARG A 46 -5.26 -6.76 -0.83
N ASP A 47 -4.74 -7.74 -0.08
CA ASP A 47 -5.01 -7.87 1.34
C ASP A 47 -4.55 -6.62 2.11
N GLU A 48 -3.38 -6.04 1.80
CA GLU A 48 -2.93 -4.80 2.43
C GLU A 48 -3.79 -3.60 2.05
N LEU A 49 -4.24 -3.50 0.79
CA LEU A 49 -5.16 -2.44 0.36
C LEU A 49 -6.51 -2.52 1.10
N ASP A 50 -7.04 -3.73 1.28
CA ASP A 50 -8.25 -3.96 2.05
C ASP A 50 -8.05 -3.63 3.54
N LEU A 51 -6.89 -4.00 4.12
CA LEU A 51 -6.53 -3.61 5.49
C LEU A 51 -6.48 -2.09 5.67
N LEU A 52 -5.91 -1.35 4.72
CA LEU A 52 -5.88 0.10 4.74
C LEU A 52 -7.30 0.72 4.71
N VAL A 53 -8.25 0.06 4.04
CA VAL A 53 -9.66 0.44 4.05
C VAL A 53 -10.32 0.11 5.38
N ASP A 54 -10.10 -1.09 5.90
CA ASP A 54 -10.63 -1.54 7.19
C ASP A 54 -10.11 -0.68 8.37
N GLU A 55 -8.88 -0.19 8.28
CA GLU A 55 -8.28 0.77 9.22
C GLU A 55 -8.85 2.19 9.08
N GLY A 56 -9.66 2.46 8.04
CA GLY A 56 -10.23 3.78 7.76
C GLY A 56 -9.22 4.80 7.24
N LEU A 57 -8.05 4.35 6.76
CA LEU A 57 -7.04 5.21 6.16
C LEU A 57 -7.35 5.53 4.71
N PHE A 58 -7.95 4.58 4.00
CA PHE A 58 -8.35 4.73 2.62
C PHE A 58 -9.81 4.32 2.41
N ALA A 59 -10.40 4.74 1.30
CA ALA A 59 -11.71 4.33 0.86
C ALA A 59 -11.67 3.94 -0.62
N THR A 60 -12.39 2.89 -0.97
CA THR A 60 -12.56 2.44 -2.37
C THR A 60 -14.02 2.13 -2.66
N GLU A 61 -14.43 2.33 -3.91
CA GLU A 61 -15.77 1.97 -4.41
C GLU A 61 -15.71 0.85 -5.45
N ASP A 62 -14.57 0.71 -6.13
CA ASP A 62 -14.37 -0.16 -7.28
C ASP A 62 -13.26 -1.20 -7.08
N GLY A 63 -12.57 -1.17 -5.94
CA GLY A 63 -11.43 -2.04 -5.63
C GLY A 63 -10.19 -1.77 -6.49
N ARG A 64 -10.18 -0.67 -7.25
CA ARG A 64 -9.08 -0.28 -8.16
C ARG A 64 -8.45 1.04 -7.79
N ARG A 65 -9.24 1.96 -7.22
CA ARG A 65 -8.76 3.26 -6.73
C ARG A 65 -9.07 3.42 -5.26
N TYR A 66 -8.06 3.79 -4.50
CA TYR A 66 -8.11 3.95 -3.07
C TYR A 66 -7.80 5.41 -2.76
N ARG A 67 -8.81 6.15 -2.31
CA ARG A 67 -8.68 7.57 -1.95
C ARG A 67 -8.37 7.67 -0.47
N PRO A 68 -7.40 8.50 -0.06
CA PRO A 68 -7.09 8.67 1.35
C PRO A 68 -8.25 9.37 2.06
N THR A 69 -8.53 8.94 3.28
CA THR A 69 -9.34 9.71 4.23
C THR A 69 -8.49 10.84 4.83
N ASP A 70 -9.06 11.67 5.71
CA ASP A 70 -8.28 12.67 6.44
C ASP A 70 -7.14 12.02 7.25
N ALA A 71 -7.39 10.83 7.82
CA ALA A 71 -6.38 10.07 8.57
C ALA A 71 -5.30 9.49 7.64
N GLY A 72 -5.69 8.93 6.49
CA GLY A 72 -4.73 8.47 5.48
C GLY A 72 -3.91 9.61 4.90
N ARG A 73 -4.50 10.80 4.75
CA ARG A 73 -3.78 11.99 4.28
C ARG A 73 -2.71 12.41 5.29
N ALA A 74 -3.05 12.45 6.57
CA ALA A 74 -2.07 12.74 7.63
C ALA A 74 -0.91 11.72 7.67
N LEU A 75 -1.21 10.44 7.39
CA LEU A 75 -0.19 9.39 7.27
C LEU A 75 0.78 9.66 6.11
N LEU A 76 0.27 10.09 4.96
CA LEU A 76 1.08 10.37 3.76
C LEU A 76 1.95 11.62 3.89
N ASP A 77 1.48 12.61 4.67
CA ASP A 77 2.18 13.87 4.90
C ASP A 77 3.25 13.79 6.02
N SER A 78 3.40 12.63 6.68
CA SER A 78 4.32 12.37 7.81
C SER A 78 5.71 11.91 7.36
#